data_AF-A0A1C7M2L6-F1
#
_entry.id   AF-A0A1C7M2L6-F1
#
_cell.length_a   1.000
_cell.length_b   1.000
_cell.length_c   1.000
_cell.angle_alpha   90.00
_cell.angle_beta   90.00
_cell.angle_gamma   90.00
#
_symmetry.space_group_name_H-M   'P 1'
#
loop_
_entity.id
_entity.type
_entity.pdbx_description
1 polymer ?
#
loop_
_entity_poly.entity_id
_entity_poly.type
_entity_poly.pdbx_seq_one_letter_code
_entity_poly.pdbx_strand_id
1 'polypeptide(L)'
;MHEKIGKALEARAEAIQKALVEYNARMAALSPPRPQLAWNYVMDMVTLAKFDLLHDACQNIRALLWAQHHHHEAMNMYFNVKHACEEIICLNIEIN
;
A
#
# COMPACT_ATOMS: atom_id res chain seq x y z
N MET A 1 -7.40 -13.09 20.91
CA MET A 1 -6.33 -12.47 20.09
C MET A 1 -6.92 -11.72 18.89
N HIS A 2 -7.84 -12.33 18.14
CA HIS A 2 -8.54 -11.71 17.00
C HIS A 2 -9.26 -10.38 17.33
N GLU A 3 -9.96 -10.27 18.46
CA GLU A 3 -10.63 -9.01 18.84
C GLU A 3 -9.67 -7.84 19.08
N LYS A 4 -8.49 -8.11 19.65
CA LYS A 4 -7.49 -7.06 19.90
C LYS A 4 -6.89 -6.54 18.60
N ILE A 5 -6.69 -7.44 17.63
CA ILE A 5 -6.24 -7.08 16.28
C ILE A 5 -7.32 -6.29 15.56
N GLY A 6 -8.59 -6.72 15.63
CA GLY A 6 -9.71 -5.98 15.04
C GLY A 6 -9.81 -4.55 15.56
N LYS A 7 -9.82 -4.37 16.89
CA LYS A 7 -9.86 -3.04 17.52
C LYS A 7 -8.66 -2.16 17.15
N ALA A 8 -7.47 -2.74 17.03
CA ALA A 8 -6.28 -2.01 16.61
C ALA A 8 -6.37 -1.55 15.14
N LEU A 9 -6.96 -2.37 14.27
CA LEU A 9 -7.20 -2.01 12.86
C LEU A 9 -8.26 -0.92 12.73
N GLU A 10 -9.35 -1.00 13.49
CA GLU A 10 -10.39 0.03 13.54
C GLU A 10 -9.82 1.37 14.02
N ALA A 11 -9.11 1.37 15.15
CA ALA A 11 -8.48 2.59 15.70
C ALA A 11 -7.49 3.21 14.71
N ARG A 12 -6.72 2.37 13.99
CA ARG A 12 -5.82 2.85 12.94
C ARG A 12 -6.59 3.46 11.77
N ALA A 13 -7.68 2.84 11.31
CA ALA A 13 -8.49 3.37 10.22
C ALA A 13 -9.10 4.74 10.57
N GLU A 14 -9.63 4.88 11.78
CA GLU A 14 -10.15 6.15 12.31
C GLU A 14 -9.07 7.24 12.36
N ALA A 15 -7.87 6.90 12.85
CA ALA A 15 -6.75 7.82 12.89
C ALA A 15 -6.36 8.33 11.49
N ILE A 16 -6.33 7.45 10.49
CA ILE A 16 -6.03 7.83 9.09
C ILE A 16 -7.14 8.72 8.52
N GLN A 17 -8.42 8.42 8.79
CA GLN A 17 -9.54 9.25 8.35
C GLN A 17 -9.45 10.67 8.93
N LYS A 18 -9.16 10.78 10.23
CA LYS A 18 -9.00 12.08 10.87
C LYS A 18 -7.83 12.88 10.28
N ALA A 19 -6.68 12.23 10.09
CA ALA A 19 -5.52 12.85 9.47
C ALA A 19 -5.81 13.33 8.04
N LEU A 20 -6.59 12.57 7.26
CA LEU A 20 -7.01 12.93 5.91
C LEU A 20 -7.87 14.20 5.89
N VAL A 21 -8.83 14.29 6.82
CA VAL A 21 -9.71 15.47 6.96
C VAL A 21 -8.87 16.71 7.31
N GLU A 22 -7.98 16.59 8.30
CA GLU A 22 -7.11 17.70 8.71
C GLU A 22 -6.16 18.12 7.59
N TYR A 23 -5.59 17.17 6.85
CA TYR A 23 -4.77 17.45 5.68
C TYR A 23 -5.55 18.24 4.63
N ASN A 24 -6.71 17.74 4.22
CA ASN A 24 -7.53 18.40 3.20
C ASN A 24 -7.96 19.82 3.61
N ALA A 25 -8.30 20.03 4.88
CA ALA A 25 -8.63 21.35 5.41
C ALA A 25 -7.46 22.33 5.30
N ARG A 26 -6.23 21.89 5.65
CA ARG A 26 -5.03 22.72 5.53
C ARG A 26 -4.67 23.01 4.07
N MET A 27 -4.80 22.03 3.19
CA MET A 27 -4.49 22.19 1.77
C MET A 27 -5.44 23.15 1.05
N ALA A 28 -6.70 23.23 1.49
CA ALA A 28 -7.67 24.20 1.00
C ALA A 28 -7.35 25.65 1.43
N ALA A 29 -6.65 25.84 2.55
CA ALA A 29 -6.25 27.16 3.04
C ALA A 29 -4.96 27.71 2.38
N LEU A 30 -4.30 26.93 1.52
CA LEU A 30 -3.12 27.38 0.78
C LEU A 30 -3.49 28.26 -0.42
N SER A 31 -2.54 29.08 -0.87
CA SER A 31 -2.67 29.88 -2.10
C SER A 31 -1.54 29.54 -3.07
N PRO A 32 -1.81 28.85 -4.20
CA PRO A 32 -3.12 28.35 -4.63
C PRO A 32 -3.60 27.13 -3.82
N PRO A 33 -4.93 26.93 -3.71
CA PRO A 33 -5.49 25.75 -3.05
C PRO A 33 -5.01 24.46 -3.73
N ARG A 34 -4.59 23.47 -2.96
CA ARG A 34 -4.22 22.16 -3.54
C ARG A 34 -5.41 21.21 -3.60
N PRO A 35 -5.42 20.26 -4.56
CA PRO A 35 -6.48 19.26 -4.66
C PRO A 35 -6.64 18.44 -3.37
N GLN A 36 -7.89 18.14 -3.02
CA GLN A 36 -8.19 17.27 -1.89
C GLN A 36 -7.84 15.81 -2.21
N LEU A 37 -7.38 15.11 -1.18
CA LEU A 37 -7.04 13.70 -1.24
C LEU A 37 -8.27 12.85 -0.89
N ALA A 38 -8.62 11.91 -1.75
CA ALA A 38 -9.75 10.99 -1.53
C ALA A 38 -9.32 9.77 -0.70
N TRP A 39 -10.25 9.19 0.06
CA TRP A 39 -9.98 7.99 0.87
C TRP A 39 -9.46 6.80 0.05
N ASN A 40 -10.07 6.54 -1.12
CA ASN A 40 -9.65 5.44 -2.00
C ASN A 40 -8.18 5.59 -2.42
N TYR A 41 -7.77 6.81 -2.72
CA TYR A 41 -6.38 7.10 -3.08
C TYR A 41 -5.42 6.84 -1.91
N VAL A 42 -5.83 7.11 -0.67
CA VAL A 42 -5.02 6.77 0.52
C VAL A 42 -4.88 5.26 0.66
N MET A 43 -5.96 4.50 0.44
CA MET A 43 -5.91 3.03 0.50
C MET A 43 -4.97 2.44 -0.57
N ASP A 44 -5.00 2.98 -1.79
CA ASP A 44 -4.07 2.60 -2.87
C ASP A 44 -2.61 2.93 -2.55
N MET A 45 -2.37 3.96 -1.73
CA MET A 45 -1.01 4.31 -1.29
C MET A 45 -0.53 3.46 -0.13
N VAL A 46 -1.41 2.99 0.75
CA VAL A 46 -1.05 2.10 1.86
C VAL A 46 -0.61 0.73 1.36
N THR A 47 -1.18 0.23 0.26
CA THR A 47 -0.70 -0.98 -0.42
C THR A 47 0.69 -0.79 -1.01
N LEU A 48 0.98 0.39 -1.60
CA LEU A 48 2.33 0.75 -2.08
C LEU A 48 3.36 0.89 -0.94
N ALA A 49 2.94 1.49 0.18
CA ALA A 49 3.81 1.76 1.33
C ALA A 49 4.20 0.50 2.13
N LYS A 50 3.58 -0.66 1.88
CA LYS A 50 4.03 -1.95 2.46
C LYS A 50 5.43 -2.35 2.01
N PHE A 51 6.00 -1.67 1.02
CA PHE A 51 7.40 -1.80 0.63
C PHE A 51 8.23 -0.71 1.34
N ASP A 52 8.73 -1.02 2.54
CA ASP A 52 9.62 -0.13 3.31
C ASP A 52 10.86 0.30 2.52
N LEU A 53 11.26 -0.50 1.51
CA LEU A 53 12.37 -0.22 0.59
C LEU A 53 12.19 1.07 -0.24
N LEU A 54 10.96 1.56 -0.40
CA LEU A 54 10.65 2.68 -1.30
C LEU A 54 10.60 4.05 -0.59
N HIS A 55 10.63 4.07 0.74
CA HIS A 55 10.53 5.31 1.51
C HIS A 55 11.75 6.23 1.32
N ASP A 56 12.94 5.66 1.13
CA ASP A 56 14.19 6.43 1.02
C ASP A 56 14.45 7.02 -0.37
N ALA A 57 13.71 6.59 -1.40
CA ALA A 57 14.01 6.97 -2.78
C ALA A 57 13.56 8.39 -3.17
N CYS A 58 12.74 9.08 -2.37
CA CYS A 58 12.19 10.43 -2.63
C CYS A 58 11.67 10.69 -4.08
N GLN A 59 11.41 9.64 -4.85
CA GLN A 59 10.88 9.73 -6.21
C GLN A 59 9.37 9.53 -6.17
N ASN A 60 8.64 10.29 -6.99
CA ASN A 60 7.20 10.12 -7.15
C ASN A 60 6.89 8.85 -7.97
N ILE A 61 7.01 7.70 -7.31
CA ILE A 61 6.79 6.37 -7.89
C ILE A 61 5.34 6.15 -8.33
N ARG A 62 4.40 6.99 -7.87
CA ARG A 62 2.96 6.88 -8.15
C ARG A 62 2.63 7.02 -9.64
N ALA A 63 3.51 7.67 -10.41
CA ALA A 63 3.37 7.83 -11.85
C ALA A 63 3.87 6.61 -12.64
N LEU A 64 4.56 5.67 -12.00
CA LEU A 64 5.14 4.51 -12.66
C LEU A 64 4.06 3.45 -12.91
N LEU A 65 4.12 2.80 -14.07
CA LEU A 65 3.15 1.77 -14.48
C LEU A 65 3.01 0.66 -13.43
N TRP A 66 4.11 0.18 -12.86
CA TRP A 66 4.11 -0.88 -11.84
C TRP A 66 3.47 -0.45 -10.50
N ALA A 67 3.42 0.85 -10.22
CA ALA A 67 2.79 1.39 -9.01
C ALA A 67 1.27 1.57 -9.16
N GLN A 68 0.72 1.40 -10.37
CA GLN A 68 -0.71 1.44 -10.60
C GLN A 68 -1.37 0.14 -10.11
N HIS A 69 -2.52 0.29 -9.45
CA HIS A 69 -3.21 -0.81 -8.75
C HIS A 69 -3.41 -2.07 -9.61
N HIS A 70 -3.94 -1.91 -10.82
CA HIS A 70 -4.24 -3.02 -11.72
C HIS A 70 -2.99 -3.75 -12.22
N HIS A 71 -1.92 -3.01 -12.54
CA HIS A 71 -0.64 -3.61 -12.93
C HIS A 71 0.01 -4.34 -11.75
N HIS A 72 -0.09 -3.75 -10.56
CA HIS A 72 0.43 -4.35 -9.34
C HIS A 72 -0.30 -5.65 -8.98
N GLU A 73 -1.63 -5.68 -9.11
CA GLU A 73 -2.42 -6.89 -8.89
C GLU A 73 -2.03 -8.01 -9.85
N ALA A 74 -1.93 -7.71 -11.15
CA ALA A 74 -1.46 -8.67 -12.16
C ALA A 74 -0.03 -9.17 -11.89
N MET A 75 0.85 -8.26 -11.47
CA MET A 75 2.24 -8.58 -11.11
C MET A 75 2.31 -9.51 -9.89
N ASN A 76 1.54 -9.23 -8.84
CA ASN A 76 1.45 -10.09 -7.66
C ASN A 76 0.93 -11.49 -8.02
N MET A 77 -0.12 -11.59 -8.84
CA MET A 77 -0.63 -12.89 -9.28
C MET A 77 0.43 -13.68 -10.04
N TYR A 78 1.13 -13.03 -10.98
CA TYR A 78 2.20 -13.64 -11.75
C TYR A 78 3.35 -14.15 -10.87
N PHE A 79 3.87 -13.31 -9.99
CA PHE A 79 4.99 -13.68 -9.11
C PHE A 79 4.60 -14.72 -8.06
N ASN A 80 3.37 -14.68 -7.54
CA ASN A 80 2.89 -15.73 -6.63
C ASN A 80 2.91 -17.12 -7.30
N VAL A 81 2.46 -17.21 -8.56
CA VAL A 81 2.50 -18.48 -9.31
C VAL A 81 3.94 -18.90 -9.56
N LYS A 82 4.80 -17.97 -9.99
CA LYS A 82 6.20 -18.25 -10.26
C LYS A 82 6.93 -18.75 -9.01
N HIS A 83 6.76 -18.07 -7.88
CA HIS A 83 7.37 -18.46 -6.60
C HIS A 83 6.83 -19.80 -6.10
N ALA A 84 5.52 -20.08 -6.25
CA ALA A 84 4.98 -21.39 -5.89
C ALA A 84 5.64 -22.53 -6.69
N CYS A 85 5.92 -22.32 -7.98
CA CYS A 85 6.67 -23.29 -8.79
C CYS A 85 8.12 -23.43 -8.34
N GLU A 86 8.80 -22.34 -8.01
CA GLU A 86 10.16 -22.35 -7.49
C GLU A 86 10.24 -23.07 -6.13
N GLU A 87 9.31 -22.80 -5.22
CA GLU A 87 9.21 -23.45 -3.91
C GLU A 87 9.00 -24.96 -4.04
N ILE A 88 8.17 -25.43 -4.98
CA ILE A 88 8.00 -26.87 -5.25
C ILE A 88 9.34 -27.52 -5.63
N ILE A 89 10.14 -26.84 -6.45
CA ILE A 89 11.47 -27.34 -6.87
C ILE A 89 12.43 -27.34 -5.68
N CYS A 90 12.47 -26.26 -4.89
CA CYS A 90 13.33 -26.13 -3.71
C CYS A 90 13.01 -27.16 -2.62
N LEU A 91 11.73 -27.38 -2.32
CA LEU A 91 11.28 -28.39 -1.36
C LEU A 91 11.82 -29.78 -1.70
N ASN A 92 11.94 -30.09 -2.98
CA ASN A 92 12.44 -31.39 -3.45
C ASN A 92 13.95 -31.59 -3.22
N ILE A 93 14.69 -30.51 -2.96
CA ILE A 93 16.13 -30.52 -2.66
C ILE A 93 16.36 -30.57 -1.13
N GLU A 94 15.51 -29.91 -0.34
CA GLU A 94 15.65 -29.84 1.13
C GLU A 94 15.18 -31.11 1.87
N ILE A 95 14.32 -31.93 1.26
CA ILE A 95 13.80 -33.18 1.85
C ILE A 95 14.81 -34.35 1.73
N ASN A 96 15.90 -34.17 0.98
CA ASN A 96 16.93 -35.19 0.73
C ASN A 96 18.15 -34.99 1.65
#